data_AF-A0A2V9KAZ7-F1
#
_entry.id   AF-A0A2V9KAZ7-F1
#
_cell.length_a   1.000
_cell.length_b   1.000
_cell.length_c   1.000
_cell.angle_alpha   90.00
_cell.angle_beta   90.00
_cell.angle_gamma   90.00
#
_symmetry.space_group_name_H-M   'P 1'
#
loop_
_entity.id
_entity.type
_entity.pdbx_description
1 polymer ?
#
loop_
_entity_poly.entity_id
_entity_poly.type
_entity_poly.pdbx_seq_one_letter_code
_entity_poly.pdbx_strand_id
1 'polypeptide(L)'
;MEGVKPLFNVPASVAFAEKSPKETAWPLAGRAVSGELEVRNASPSEAAEHLTETETEYWLSIKGTRSYFSEKKEKPITEGSPYGKKFAEGATIVPRSFWFVEVQDAAGLGVDPAKPFVKTDPRAIKAAKEQYQDVRMEGNVESEFLYSTILSTDLVPFAHLPFRTVVLPTLWKPEGYVMLTANEARK
;
A
#
# COMPACT_ATOMS: atom_id res chain seq x y z
N MET A 1 -3.59 -23.11 -0.90
CA MET A 1 -2.43 -23.26 0.00
C MET A 1 -2.02 -21.89 0.50
N GLU A 2 -2.80 -21.33 1.42
CA GLU A 2 -2.51 -20.03 2.03
C GLU A 2 -1.77 -20.20 3.37
N GLY A 3 -1.98 -21.33 4.07
CA GLY A 3 -1.36 -21.63 5.35
C GLY A 3 -0.20 -22.64 5.27
N VAL A 4 0.51 -22.74 4.14
CA VAL A 4 1.65 -23.68 3.98
C VAL A 4 2.98 -22.92 4.03
N LYS A 5 3.86 -23.28 4.97
CA LYS A 5 5.22 -22.72 5.09
C LYS A 5 6.27 -23.83 4.92
N PRO A 6 7.50 -23.55 4.45
CA PRO A 6 7.99 -22.32 3.82
C PRO A 6 7.79 -22.35 2.29
N LEU A 7 6.54 -22.47 1.82
CA LEU A 7 6.22 -22.47 0.38
C LEU A 7 6.25 -21.04 -0.21
N PHE A 8 5.56 -20.81 -1.33
CA PHE A 8 5.48 -19.51 -2.00
C PHE A 8 4.96 -18.42 -1.06
N ASN A 9 5.54 -17.21 -1.16
CA ASN A 9 5.04 -16.02 -0.46
C ASN A 9 3.69 -15.51 -1.02
N VAL A 10 3.11 -16.22 -1.99
CA VAL A 10 1.84 -15.88 -2.64
C VAL A 10 0.91 -17.09 -2.48
N PRO A 11 -0.31 -16.91 -1.97
CA PRO A 11 -1.29 -17.98 -1.87
C PRO A 11 -1.56 -18.61 -3.24
N ALA A 12 -1.48 -19.93 -3.34
CA ALA A 12 -1.78 -20.68 -4.55
C ALA A 12 -3.11 -21.42 -4.42
N SER A 13 -3.89 -21.47 -5.49
CA SER A 13 -5.12 -22.28 -5.60
C SER A 13 -5.18 -22.99 -6.94
N VAL A 14 -5.87 -24.13 -6.97
CA VAL A 14 -6.14 -24.90 -8.18
C VAL A 14 -7.64 -25.11 -8.26
N ALA A 15 -8.22 -24.84 -9.43
CA ALA A 15 -9.63 -25.06 -9.69
C ALA A 15 -9.77 -26.02 -10.87
N PHE A 16 -10.59 -27.05 -10.68
CA PHE A 16 -11.00 -27.96 -11.75
C PHE A 16 -12.42 -27.59 -12.15
N ALA A 17 -12.66 -27.36 -13.43
CA ALA A 17 -13.96 -26.93 -13.92
C ALA A 17 -14.26 -27.54 -15.30
N GLU A 18 -15.53 -27.82 -15.53
CA GLU A 18 -16.07 -28.21 -16.83
C GLU A 18 -16.96 -27.09 -17.37
N LYS A 19 -16.84 -26.80 -18.67
CA LYS A 19 -17.67 -25.78 -19.30
C LYS A 19 -19.10 -26.30 -19.46
N SER A 20 -20.05 -25.62 -18.82
CA SER A 20 -21.47 -25.98 -18.88
C SER A 20 -22.32 -24.75 -19.24
N PRO A 21 -23.44 -24.94 -19.97
CA PRO A 21 -24.42 -23.87 -20.18
C PRO A 21 -25.28 -23.59 -18.93
N LYS A 22 -25.24 -24.46 -17.92
CA LYS A 22 -25.97 -24.27 -16.66
C LYS A 22 -25.21 -23.35 -15.73
N GLU A 23 -25.94 -22.52 -14.99
CA GLU A 23 -25.37 -21.67 -13.95
C GLU A 23 -24.79 -22.53 -12.82
N THR A 24 -23.64 -22.12 -12.28
CA THR A 24 -22.97 -22.81 -11.18
C THR A 24 -23.81 -22.71 -9.91
N ALA A 25 -24.11 -23.85 -9.29
CA ALA A 25 -24.71 -23.88 -7.97
C ALA A 25 -23.64 -23.58 -6.89
N TRP A 26 -23.98 -22.69 -5.96
CA TRP A 26 -23.11 -22.30 -4.85
C TRP A 26 -23.68 -22.78 -3.51
N PRO A 27 -22.84 -23.12 -2.52
CA PRO A 27 -21.37 -23.07 -2.55
C PRO A 27 -20.72 -24.19 -3.36
N LEU A 28 -19.45 -24.01 -3.71
CA LEU A 28 -18.60 -25.08 -4.26
C LEU A 28 -17.87 -25.78 -3.11
N ALA A 29 -17.97 -27.10 -3.06
CA ALA A 29 -17.12 -27.88 -2.17
C ALA A 29 -15.65 -27.74 -2.59
N GLY A 30 -14.77 -27.58 -1.61
CA GLY A 30 -13.33 -27.49 -1.84
C GLY A 30 -12.55 -27.95 -0.62
N ARG A 31 -11.23 -27.85 -0.73
CA ARG A 31 -10.28 -28.26 0.31
C ARG A 31 -9.33 -27.11 0.59
N ALA A 32 -9.20 -26.73 1.86
CA ALA A 32 -8.17 -25.82 2.32
C ALA A 32 -6.98 -26.67 2.79
N VAL A 33 -5.79 -26.34 2.31
CA VAL A 33 -4.55 -27.06 2.65
C VAL A 33 -3.64 -26.11 3.42
N SER A 34 -3.22 -26.54 4.61
CA SER A 34 -2.32 -25.82 5.52
C SER A 34 -1.28 -26.80 6.10
N GLY A 35 -0.17 -26.28 6.60
CA GLY A 35 0.89 -27.09 7.20
C GLY A 35 2.25 -26.41 7.22
N GLU A 36 3.20 -27.02 7.91
CA GLU A 36 4.59 -26.55 7.95
C GLU A 36 5.51 -27.68 7.48
N LEU A 37 6.07 -27.50 6.29
CA LEU A 37 7.01 -28.42 5.66
C LEU A 37 8.41 -28.19 6.24
N GLU A 38 9.18 -29.26 6.42
CA GLU A 38 10.56 -29.16 6.88
C GLU A 38 11.48 -28.44 5.87
N VAL A 39 11.19 -28.59 4.57
CA VAL A 39 11.95 -27.97 3.48
C VAL A 39 11.02 -27.39 2.40
N ARG A 40 11.49 -26.34 1.71
CA ARG A 40 10.71 -25.62 0.68
C ARG A 40 10.32 -26.48 -0.53
N ASN A 41 11.16 -27.44 -0.92
CA ASN A 41 10.96 -28.30 -2.09
C ASN A 41 10.75 -29.77 -1.66
N ALA A 42 9.90 -30.00 -0.66
CA ALA A 42 9.56 -31.35 -0.22
C ALA A 42 8.91 -32.15 -1.37
N SER A 43 9.20 -33.44 -1.42
CA SER A 43 8.50 -34.37 -2.33
C SER A 43 7.02 -34.51 -1.92
N PRO A 44 6.13 -34.97 -2.82
CA PRO A 44 4.71 -35.15 -2.49
C PRO A 44 4.46 -36.08 -1.31
N SER A 45 5.28 -37.13 -1.15
CA SER A 45 5.18 -38.07 -0.02
C SER A 45 5.57 -37.40 1.30
N GLU A 46 6.68 -36.66 1.33
CA GLU A 46 7.11 -35.92 2.52
C GLU A 46 6.10 -34.83 2.88
N ALA A 47 5.60 -34.09 1.88
CA ALA A 47 4.63 -33.04 2.11
C ALA A 47 3.30 -33.58 2.68
N ALA A 48 2.85 -34.76 2.23
CA ALA A 48 1.61 -35.36 2.71
C ALA A 48 1.61 -35.66 4.23
N GLU A 49 2.79 -35.88 4.83
CA GLU A 49 2.91 -36.14 6.27
C GLU A 49 2.72 -34.87 7.13
N HIS A 50 2.95 -33.70 6.53
CA HIS A 50 2.93 -32.40 7.22
C HIS A 50 1.78 -31.48 6.79
N LEU A 51 1.01 -31.88 5.77
CA LEU A 51 -0.12 -31.12 5.26
C LEU A 51 -1.44 -31.64 5.84
N THR A 52 -2.25 -30.71 6.33
CA THR A 52 -3.62 -30.97 6.75
C THR A 52 -4.57 -30.43 5.70
N GLU A 53 -5.50 -31.28 5.27
CA GLU A 53 -6.57 -30.91 4.37
C GLU A 53 -7.88 -30.79 5.14
N THR A 54 -8.52 -29.62 5.08
CA THR A 54 -9.82 -29.37 5.70
C THR A 54 -10.86 -29.14 4.62
N GLU A 55 -11.98 -29.85 4.68
CA GLU A 55 -13.12 -29.59 3.81
C GLU A 55 -13.67 -28.19 4.09
N THR A 56 -13.92 -27.43 3.02
CA THR A 56 -14.47 -26.08 3.11
C THR A 56 -15.41 -25.82 1.94
N GLU A 57 -16.15 -24.73 2.04
CA GLU A 57 -17.09 -24.29 1.03
C GLU A 57 -16.64 -22.93 0.47
N TYR A 58 -16.51 -22.85 -0.84
CA TYR A 58 -16.15 -21.62 -1.52
C TYR A 58 -17.36 -20.95 -2.16
N TRP A 59 -17.45 -19.64 -1.99
CA TRP A 59 -18.43 -18.74 -2.58
C TRP A 59 -17.76 -17.81 -3.59
N LEU A 60 -18.45 -17.50 -4.69
CA LEU A 60 -18.04 -16.42 -5.58
C LEU A 60 -18.36 -15.08 -4.92
N SER A 61 -17.32 -14.34 -4.57
CA SER A 61 -17.42 -12.97 -4.09
C SER A 61 -17.12 -12.00 -5.23
N ILE A 62 -17.90 -10.92 -5.30
CA ILE A 62 -17.77 -9.88 -6.32
C ILE A 62 -17.43 -8.55 -5.64
N LYS A 63 -16.36 -7.90 -6.10
CA LYS A 63 -15.91 -6.59 -5.62
C LYS A 63 -15.58 -5.69 -6.81
N GLY A 64 -16.47 -4.73 -7.07
CA GLY A 64 -16.50 -3.91 -8.28
C GLY A 64 -16.66 -4.79 -9.52
N THR A 65 -15.68 -4.74 -10.41
CA THR A 65 -15.62 -5.54 -11.64
C THR A 65 -14.83 -6.83 -11.51
N ARG A 66 -14.33 -7.15 -10.31
CA ARG A 66 -13.50 -8.32 -10.04
C ARG A 66 -14.27 -9.37 -9.25
N SER A 67 -13.93 -10.63 -9.45
CA SER A 67 -14.44 -11.75 -8.66
C SER A 67 -13.29 -12.56 -8.06
N TYR A 68 -13.57 -13.22 -6.93
CA TYR A 68 -12.65 -14.13 -6.25
C TYR A 68 -13.45 -15.19 -5.48
N PHE A 69 -12.81 -16.32 -5.19
CA PHE A 69 -13.37 -17.34 -4.30
C PHE A 69 -13.08 -16.96 -2.85
N SER A 70 -14.07 -17.08 -1.97
CA SER A 70 -13.95 -16.84 -0.53
C SER A 70 -14.64 -17.97 0.24
N GLU A 71 -14.08 -18.35 1.39
CA GLU A 71 -14.72 -19.31 2.30
C GLU A 71 -15.97 -18.70 2.99
N LYS A 72 -16.18 -17.40 2.83
CA LYS A 72 -17.32 -16.69 3.39
C LYS A 72 -18.24 -16.21 2.29
N LYS A 73 -19.55 -16.35 2.53
CA LYS A 73 -20.57 -15.73 1.69
C LYS A 73 -20.60 -14.23 1.95
N GLU A 74 -19.94 -13.47 1.09
CA GLU A 74 -19.93 -12.02 1.14
C GLU A 74 -21.05 -11.43 0.29
N LYS A 75 -21.59 -10.28 0.70
CA LYS A 75 -22.52 -9.54 -0.14
C LYS A 75 -21.74 -8.98 -1.34
N PRO A 76 -22.22 -9.16 -2.59
CA PRO A 76 -21.60 -8.54 -3.74
C PRO A 76 -21.52 -7.03 -3.57
N ILE A 77 -20.31 -6.49 -3.60
CA ILE A 77 -20.10 -5.04 -3.66
C ILE A 77 -19.88 -4.74 -5.13
N THR A 78 -20.95 -4.52 -5.89
CA THR A 78 -20.88 -4.26 -7.33
C THR A 78 -20.56 -2.80 -7.64
N GLU A 79 -20.88 -1.90 -6.72
CA GLU A 79 -20.52 -0.50 -6.83
C GLU A 79 -19.08 -0.30 -6.35
N GLY A 80 -18.24 0.22 -7.24
CA GLY A 80 -16.92 0.71 -6.85
C GLY A 80 -17.03 1.90 -5.88
N SER A 81 -15.89 2.39 -5.41
CA SER A 81 -15.85 3.62 -4.60
C SER A 81 -16.69 4.74 -5.24
N PRO A 82 -17.53 5.47 -4.47
CA PRO A 82 -18.26 6.64 -4.98
C PRO A 82 -17.37 7.71 -5.62
N TYR A 83 -16.06 7.65 -5.34
CA TYR A 83 -15.03 8.52 -5.88
C TYR A 83 -14.38 7.99 -7.15
N GLY A 84 -14.54 6.71 -7.50
CA GLY A 84 -13.83 6.08 -8.63
C GLY A 84 -14.14 6.71 -9.99
N LYS A 85 -15.36 7.25 -10.16
CA LYS A 85 -15.73 8.03 -11.37
C LYS A 85 -15.33 9.52 -11.27
N LYS A 86 -15.03 10.02 -10.08
CA LYS A 86 -14.76 11.43 -9.80
C LYS A 86 -13.29 11.77 -9.95
N PHE A 87 -12.39 10.87 -9.55
CA PHE A 87 -10.96 11.03 -9.74
C PHE A 87 -10.26 9.66 -9.73
N ALA A 88 -9.20 9.56 -10.52
CA ALA A 88 -8.27 8.45 -10.50
C ALA A 88 -6.90 9.01 -10.12
N GLU A 89 -6.46 8.71 -8.90
CA GLU A 89 -5.16 9.15 -8.38
C GLU A 89 -4.34 7.89 -8.10
N GLY A 90 -3.18 7.77 -8.74
CA GLY A 90 -2.25 6.67 -8.54
C GLY A 90 -1.37 6.86 -7.29
N ALA A 91 -0.12 6.42 -7.36
CA ALA A 91 0.88 6.77 -6.35
C ALA A 91 1.23 8.27 -6.44
N THR A 92 0.46 9.11 -5.73
CA THR A 92 0.55 10.56 -5.76
C THR A 92 0.18 11.17 -4.40
N ILE A 93 0.65 12.38 -4.15
CA ILE A 93 0.32 13.18 -2.96
C ILE A 93 -0.07 14.57 -3.46
N VAL A 94 -1.23 15.06 -3.03
CA VAL A 94 -1.78 16.37 -3.43
C VAL A 94 -2.37 17.11 -2.23
N PRO A 95 -2.35 18.46 -2.22
CA PRO A 95 -1.65 19.33 -3.16
C PRO A 95 -0.14 19.40 -2.82
N ARG A 96 0.73 19.23 -3.81
CA ARG A 96 2.18 19.01 -3.58
C ARG A 96 2.86 20.16 -2.80
N SER A 97 2.46 21.41 -3.02
CA SER A 97 3.02 22.57 -2.33
C SER A 97 2.84 22.56 -0.80
N PHE A 98 1.95 21.72 -0.26
CA PHE A 98 1.70 21.61 1.18
C PHE A 98 2.57 20.57 1.88
N TRP A 99 3.29 19.74 1.12
CA TRP A 99 3.97 18.58 1.66
C TRP A 99 5.44 18.58 1.29
N PHE A 100 5.77 18.88 0.04
CA PHE A 100 7.13 18.69 -0.49
C PHE A 100 8.03 19.88 -0.19
N VAL A 101 9.20 19.58 0.38
CA VAL A 101 10.19 20.57 0.78
C VAL A 101 11.60 20.13 0.37
N GLU A 102 12.50 21.08 0.28
CA GLU A 102 13.95 20.87 0.12
C GLU A 102 14.67 21.49 1.32
N VAL A 103 15.56 20.73 1.94
CA VAL A 103 16.46 21.23 2.99
C VAL A 103 17.39 22.24 2.37
N GLN A 104 17.48 23.42 2.98
CA GLN A 104 18.34 24.50 2.54
C GLN A 104 19.63 24.48 3.35
N ASP A 105 20.76 24.52 2.66
CA ASP A 105 22.03 24.86 3.30
C ASP A 105 22.07 26.39 3.47
N ALA A 106 21.81 26.84 4.69
CA ALA A 106 21.84 28.25 5.02
C ALA A 106 23.30 28.75 5.03
N ALA A 107 23.73 29.29 3.90
CA ALA A 107 24.93 30.11 3.75
C ALA A 107 26.26 29.43 4.17
N GLY A 108 26.35 28.09 4.12
CA GLY A 108 27.61 27.35 4.34
C GLY A 108 28.00 27.20 5.82
N LEU A 109 27.09 27.49 6.75
CA LEU A 109 27.29 27.25 8.19
C LEU A 109 26.88 25.83 8.62
N GLY A 110 26.45 25.00 7.66
CA GLY A 110 25.93 23.67 7.90
C GLY A 110 24.45 23.67 8.24
N VAL A 111 23.85 22.48 8.17
CA VAL A 111 22.43 22.26 8.47
C VAL A 111 22.33 21.69 9.88
N ASP A 112 21.45 22.26 10.72
CA ASP A 112 21.05 21.60 11.96
C ASP A 112 20.28 20.32 11.62
N PRO A 113 20.83 19.12 11.88
CA PRO A 113 20.18 17.88 11.50
C PRO A 113 18.90 17.61 12.32
N ALA A 114 18.76 18.20 13.51
CA ALA A 114 17.58 18.02 14.34
C ALA A 114 16.41 18.91 13.88
N LYS A 115 16.70 20.14 13.43
CA LYS A 115 15.71 21.14 12.99
C LYS A 115 16.15 21.87 11.72
N PRO A 116 16.31 21.16 10.58
CA PRO A 116 16.78 21.77 9.34
C PRO A 116 15.81 22.87 8.86
N PHE A 117 16.39 23.90 8.24
CA PHE A 117 15.60 24.90 7.53
C PHE A 117 15.19 24.34 6.17
N VAL A 118 13.90 24.43 5.85
CA VAL A 118 13.34 23.89 4.61
C VAL A 118 12.56 24.95 3.85
N LYS A 119 12.50 24.78 2.52
CA LYS A 119 11.64 25.57 1.62
C LYS A 119 10.82 24.63 0.76
N THR A 120 9.67 25.10 0.25
CA THR A 120 8.85 24.31 -0.68
C THR A 120 9.67 23.87 -1.88
N ASP A 121 9.56 22.59 -2.25
CA ASP A 121 10.21 22.04 -3.43
C ASP A 121 9.76 22.81 -4.70
N PRO A 122 10.66 23.40 -5.48
CA PRO A 122 10.34 24.07 -6.74
C PRO A 122 9.56 23.19 -7.74
N ARG A 123 9.80 21.88 -7.73
CA ARG A 123 9.07 20.90 -8.55
C ARG A 123 7.62 20.75 -8.07
N ALA A 124 7.38 20.86 -6.77
CA ALA A 124 6.04 20.82 -6.20
C ALA A 124 5.23 22.06 -6.57
N ILE A 125 5.87 23.24 -6.55
CA ILE A 125 5.30 24.51 -7.01
C ILE A 125 4.90 24.42 -8.48
N LYS A 126 5.82 23.96 -9.35
CA LYS A 126 5.57 23.84 -10.79
C LYS A 126 4.43 22.87 -11.11
N ALA A 127 4.26 21.82 -10.30
CA ALA A 127 3.21 20.83 -10.45
C ALA A 127 1.90 21.19 -9.71
N ALA A 128 1.84 22.33 -9.03
CA ALA A 128 0.68 22.73 -8.27
C ALA A 128 -0.46 23.15 -9.21
N LYS A 129 -1.69 22.77 -8.83
CA LYS A 129 -2.90 23.34 -9.44
C LYS A 129 -2.92 24.85 -9.19
N GLU A 130 -3.50 25.61 -10.11
CA GLU A 130 -3.57 27.09 -10.07
C GLU A 130 -3.92 27.64 -8.68
N GLN A 131 -4.98 27.11 -8.06
CA GLN A 131 -5.44 27.45 -6.70
C GLN A 131 -4.41 27.22 -5.56
N TYR A 132 -3.31 26.52 -5.81
CA TYR A 132 -2.23 26.26 -4.85
C TYR A 132 -0.85 26.72 -5.34
N GLN A 133 -0.77 27.43 -6.47
CA GLN A 133 0.50 27.88 -7.05
C GLN A 133 1.19 28.94 -6.21
N ASP A 134 0.48 29.66 -5.34
CA ASP A 134 1.04 30.69 -4.46
C ASP A 134 1.45 30.17 -3.08
N VAL A 135 1.16 28.90 -2.78
CA VAL A 135 1.50 28.31 -1.48
C VAL A 135 3.01 28.09 -1.40
N ARG A 136 3.64 28.73 -0.41
CA ARG A 136 5.07 28.60 -0.09
C ARG A 136 5.22 28.36 1.41
N MET A 137 5.72 27.18 1.75
CA MET A 137 6.23 26.81 3.06
C MET A 137 7.72 27.12 3.17
N GLU A 138 8.12 27.77 4.25
CA GLU A 138 9.50 28.08 4.61
C GLU A 138 9.62 28.11 6.15
N GLY A 139 10.68 27.52 6.69
CA GLY A 139 10.94 27.51 8.13
C GLY A 139 11.76 26.32 8.60
N ASN A 140 12.08 26.29 9.89
CA ASN A 140 12.68 25.13 10.53
C ASN A 140 11.60 24.09 10.82
N VAL A 141 11.92 22.81 10.56
CA VAL A 141 11.04 21.68 10.82
C VAL A 141 11.83 20.62 11.58
N GLU A 142 11.27 20.09 12.68
CA GLU A 142 11.86 18.97 13.39
C GLU A 142 12.01 17.77 12.45
N SER A 143 13.17 17.14 12.48
CA SER A 143 13.52 16.00 11.61
C SER A 143 12.56 14.81 11.74
N GLU A 144 11.87 14.65 12.88
CA GLU A 144 10.84 13.63 13.10
C GLU A 144 9.59 13.80 12.20
N PHE A 145 9.35 15.01 11.68
CA PHE A 145 8.28 15.29 10.72
C PHE A 145 8.73 15.22 9.26
N LEU A 146 10.02 14.98 9.02
CA LEU A 146 10.59 14.87 7.67
C LEU A 146 10.66 13.41 7.22
N TYR A 147 10.03 13.14 6.09
CA TYR A 147 9.97 11.82 5.50
C TYR A 147 10.49 11.84 4.07
N SER A 148 10.99 10.70 3.62
CA SER A 148 11.35 10.46 2.23
C SER A 148 10.23 9.75 1.51
N THR A 149 9.87 10.23 0.32
CA THR A 149 8.83 9.61 -0.51
C THR A 149 9.22 9.62 -1.98
N ILE A 150 8.53 8.79 -2.77
CA ILE A 150 8.59 8.78 -4.23
C ILE A 150 7.20 8.93 -4.80
N LEU A 151 7.08 9.72 -5.86
CA LEU A 151 5.85 9.81 -6.63
C LEU A 151 5.90 8.82 -7.80
N SER A 152 4.75 8.51 -8.38
CA SER A 152 4.67 7.77 -9.65
C SER A 152 5.54 8.38 -10.75
N THR A 153 5.72 9.71 -10.75
CA THR A 153 6.60 10.42 -11.68
C THR A 153 8.10 10.23 -11.43
N ASP A 154 8.46 9.69 -10.26
CA ASP A 154 9.85 9.38 -9.89
C ASP A 154 10.20 7.91 -10.16
N LEU A 155 9.23 7.08 -10.52
CA LEU A 155 9.45 5.70 -10.93
C LEU A 155 9.84 5.64 -12.41
N VAL A 156 10.90 4.90 -12.70
CA VAL A 156 11.37 4.60 -14.06
C VAL A 156 11.46 3.08 -14.23
N PRO A 157 11.55 2.53 -15.45
CA PRO A 157 11.69 1.09 -15.63
C PRO A 157 12.88 0.54 -14.83
N PHE A 158 12.59 -0.37 -13.90
CA PHE A 158 13.56 -1.06 -13.04
C PHE A 158 14.37 -0.17 -12.08
N ALA A 159 13.99 1.10 -11.88
CA ALA A 159 14.66 2.00 -10.94
C ALA A 159 13.75 3.15 -10.46
N HIS A 160 14.30 4.07 -9.66
CA HIS A 160 13.61 5.29 -9.25
C HIS A 160 14.59 6.47 -9.21
N LEU A 161 14.06 7.68 -9.37
CA LEU A 161 14.77 8.93 -9.12
C LEU A 161 15.03 9.10 -7.60
N PRO A 162 15.89 10.05 -7.19
CA PRO A 162 16.11 10.34 -5.77
C PRO A 162 14.81 10.60 -5.03
N PHE A 163 14.75 10.12 -3.79
CA PHE A 163 13.63 10.39 -2.89
C PHE A 163 13.44 11.90 -2.72
N ARG A 164 12.18 12.30 -2.59
CA ARG A 164 11.80 13.67 -2.27
C ARG A 164 11.48 13.78 -0.79
N THR A 165 11.81 14.91 -0.19
CA THR A 165 11.52 15.18 1.21
C THR A 165 10.11 15.76 1.34
N VAL A 166 9.34 15.24 2.30
CA VAL A 166 8.02 15.75 2.66
C VAL A 166 7.92 16.02 4.15
N VAL A 167 7.13 17.03 4.52
CA VAL A 167 6.70 17.31 5.88
C VAL A 167 5.35 16.65 6.11
N LEU A 168 5.24 15.76 7.09
CA LEU A 168 3.98 15.12 7.45
C LEU A 168 3.65 15.35 8.93
N PRO A 169 2.38 15.64 9.28
CA PRO A 169 1.95 15.80 10.67
C PRO A 169 1.74 14.42 11.32
N THR A 170 2.73 13.54 11.21
CA THR A 170 2.66 12.17 11.71
C THR A 170 3.94 11.83 12.44
N LEU A 171 3.82 11.01 13.49
CA LEU A 171 4.95 10.41 14.19
C LEU A 171 4.88 8.90 14.14
N TRP A 172 6.05 8.27 14.00
CA TRP A 172 6.20 6.84 14.15
C TRP A 172 6.16 6.44 15.63
N LYS A 173 5.29 5.49 15.98
CA LYS A 173 5.23 4.81 17.28
C LYS A 173 5.31 3.30 17.07
N PRO A 174 5.60 2.48 18.11
CA PRO A 174 5.68 1.02 17.98
C PRO A 174 4.43 0.38 17.35
N GLU A 175 3.25 0.97 17.56
CA GLU A 175 1.96 0.50 17.06
C GLU A 175 1.61 1.06 15.66
N GLY A 176 2.45 1.94 15.11
CA GLY A 176 2.29 2.54 13.78
C GLY A 176 2.37 4.07 13.79
N TYR A 177 1.93 4.68 12.67
CA TYR A 177 1.91 6.13 12.53
C TYR A 177 0.71 6.76 13.24
N VAL A 178 0.97 7.81 14.02
CA VAL A 178 -0.06 8.62 14.67
C VAL A 178 -0.07 10.00 14.04
N MET A 179 -1.24 10.44 13.58
CA MET A 179 -1.45 11.80 13.09
C MET A 179 -1.56 12.77 14.27
N LEU A 180 -0.86 13.90 14.19
CA LEU A 180 -0.90 14.96 15.17
C LEU A 180 -1.82 16.10 14.71
N THR A 181 -2.51 16.70 15.68
CA THR A 181 -3.14 18.00 15.52
C THR A 181 -2.10 19.12 15.63
N ALA A 182 -2.44 20.31 15.13
CA ALA A 182 -1.56 21.47 15.23
C ALA A 182 -1.20 21.84 16.69
N ASN A 183 -2.08 21.55 17.66
CA ASN A 183 -1.80 21.81 19.08
C ASN A 183 -0.85 20.79 19.69
N GLU A 184 -0.87 19.54 19.21
CA GLU A 184 0.04 18.49 19.66
C GLU A 184 1.44 18.69 19.08
N ALA A 185 1.55 19.14 17.83
CA ALA A 185 2.82 19.39 17.16
C ALA A 185 3.55 20.68 17.64
N ARG A 186 2.88 21.55 18.41
CA ARG A 186 3.46 22.80 18.93
C ARG A 186 4.09 22.67 20.32
N LYS A 187 3.96 21.51 20.95
CA LYS A 187 4.51 21.23 22.29
C LYS A 187 5.92 20.70 22.18
#